data_AF-A0A1I5LPQ5-F1
#
_entry.id   AF-A0A1I5LPQ5-F1
#
_cell.length_a   1.000
_cell.length_b   1.000
_cell.length_c   1.000
_cell.angle_alpha   90.00
_cell.angle_beta   90.00
_cell.angle_gamma   90.00
#
_symmetry.space_group_name_H-M   'P 1'
#
loop_
_entity.id
_entity.type
_entity.pdbx_description
1 polymer ?
#
loop_
_entity_poly.entity_id
_entity_poly.type
_entity_poly.pdbx_seq_one_letter_code
_entity_poly.pdbx_strand_id
1 'polypeptide(L)'
;MAKTKKMTLKYWDSLSEGSKRRALTYCFPLHKATVDMLMNDKPNPKDDAWWGLVWRKVRIPEADANGYRHYKTVVNNTYIP
;
A
#
# COMPACT_ATOMS: atom_id res chain seq x y z
N MET A 1 15.64 11.46 -1.67
CA MET A 1 14.50 10.55 -1.45
C MET A 1 14.01 10.06 -2.80
N ALA A 2 13.75 8.76 -2.98
CA ALA A 2 13.16 8.29 -4.23
C ALA A 2 11.81 8.97 -4.46
N LYS A 3 11.49 9.20 -5.73
CA LYS A 3 10.18 9.75 -6.09
C LYS A 3 9.11 8.68 -5.86
N THR A 4 7.93 9.11 -5.43
CA THR A 4 6.79 8.21 -5.24
C THR A 4 5.54 8.77 -5.90
N LYS A 5 4.74 7.87 -6.49
CA LYS A 5 3.46 8.20 -7.11
C LYS A 5 2.30 7.87 -6.19
N LYS A 6 1.16 8.54 -6.41
CA LYS A 6 -0.11 8.17 -5.77
C LYS A 6 -0.46 6.75 -6.19
N MET A 7 -0.95 5.95 -5.25
CA MET A 7 -1.36 4.59 -5.55
C MET A 7 -2.66 4.61 -6.37
N THR A 8 -2.81 3.64 -7.28
CA THR A 8 -4.01 3.47 -8.12
C THR A 8 -4.62 2.09 -7.87
N LEU A 9 -5.94 1.96 -8.11
CA LEU A 9 -6.64 0.68 -7.98
C LEU A 9 -5.99 -0.41 -8.85
N LYS A 10 -5.72 -0.09 -10.13
CA LYS A 10 -5.03 -0.98 -11.07
C LYS A 10 -3.68 -1.47 -10.53
N TYR A 11 -2.91 -0.59 -9.89
CA TYR A 11 -1.63 -0.98 -9.31
C TYR A 11 -1.83 -1.89 -8.09
N TRP A 12 -2.75 -1.53 -7.19
CA TRP A 12 -3.05 -2.34 -6.02
C TRP A 12 -3.49 -3.74 -6.42
N ASP A 13 -4.36 -3.87 -7.42
CA ASP A 13 -4.82 -5.17 -7.92
C ASP A 13 -3.69 -6.02 -8.52
N SER A 14 -2.64 -5.38 -9.05
CA SER A 14 -1.44 -6.08 -9.56
C SER A 14 -0.51 -6.62 -8.45
N LEU A 15 -0.69 -6.17 -7.20
CA LEU A 15 0.13 -6.62 -6.08
C LEU A 15 -0.28 -8.02 -5.62
N SER A 16 0.71 -8.83 -5.23
CA SER A 16 0.45 -10.10 -4.56
C SER A 16 -0.22 -9.89 -3.21
N GLU A 17 -0.99 -10.89 -2.77
CA GLU A 17 -1.67 -10.86 -1.47
C GLU A 17 -0.72 -10.55 -0.31
N GLY A 18 0.46 -11.16 -0.29
CA GLY A 18 1.49 -10.89 0.73
C GLY A 18 1.99 -9.44 0.70
N SER A 19 2.11 -8.82 -0.47
CA SER A 19 2.51 -7.41 -0.60
C SER A 19 1.43 -6.47 -0.06
N LYS A 20 0.15 -6.75 -0.40
CA LYS A 20 -1.01 -6.01 0.12
C LYS A 20 -1.07 -6.10 1.64
N ARG A 21 -0.97 -7.32 2.19
CA ARG A 21 -0.97 -7.57 3.63
C ARG A 21 0.16 -6.82 4.33
N ARG A 22 1.39 -6.85 3.81
CA ARG A 22 2.51 -6.07 4.35
C ARG A 22 2.18 -4.57 4.36
N ALA A 23 1.74 -4.01 3.23
CA ALA A 23 1.39 -2.58 3.14
C ALA A 23 0.32 -2.18 4.16
N LEU A 24 -0.72 -3.00 4.34
CA LEU A 24 -1.79 -2.78 5.32
C LEU A 24 -1.27 -2.88 6.76
N THR A 25 -0.40 -3.84 7.08
CA THR A 25 0.25 -3.94 8.40
C THR A 25 1.05 -2.69 8.71
N TYR A 26 1.72 -2.07 7.74
CA TYR A 26 2.39 -0.78 7.95
C TYR A 26 1.41 0.39 8.10
N CYS A 27 0.23 0.32 7.47
CA CYS A 27 -0.82 1.33 7.66
C CYS A 27 -1.49 1.22 9.04
N PHE A 28 -1.63 -0.01 9.56
CA PHE A 28 -2.37 -0.39 10.76
C PHE A 28 -1.60 -1.42 11.63
N PRO A 29 -0.43 -1.05 12.21
CA PRO A 29 0.48 -2.00 12.84
C PRO A 29 -0.09 -2.72 14.07
N LEU A 30 -1.06 -2.11 14.76
CA LEU A 30 -1.67 -2.66 15.98
C LEU A 30 -3.06 -3.29 15.74
N HIS A 31 -3.55 -3.28 14.49
CA HIS A 31 -4.93 -3.69 14.17
C HIS A 31 -4.96 -4.84 13.17
N LYS A 32 -4.55 -6.04 13.60
CA LYS A 32 -4.57 -7.26 12.75
C LYS A 32 -5.96 -7.55 12.17
N ALA A 33 -7.02 -7.40 12.98
CA ALA A 33 -8.40 -7.59 12.54
C ALA A 33 -8.79 -6.62 11.40
N THR A 34 -8.30 -5.37 11.44
CA THR A 34 -8.52 -4.40 10.35
C THR A 34 -7.76 -4.79 9.09
N VAL A 35 -6.55 -5.33 9.21
CA VAL A 35 -5.81 -5.86 8.06
C VAL A 35 -6.57 -7.03 7.43
N ASP A 36 -7.05 -7.98 8.23
CA ASP A 36 -7.80 -9.13 7.72
C ASP A 36 -9.13 -8.72 7.08
N MET A 37 -9.84 -7.77 7.68
CA MET A 37 -11.05 -7.17 7.10
C MET A 37 -10.75 -6.56 5.72
N LEU A 38 -9.73 -5.71 5.61
CA LEU A 38 -9.36 -5.04 4.36
C LEU A 38 -8.78 -6.00 3.31
N MET A 39 -8.18 -7.11 3.72
CA MET A 39 -7.73 -8.16 2.79
C MET A 39 -8.90 -8.92 2.17
N ASN A 40 -10.01 -9.05 2.89
CA ASN A 40 -11.23 -9.70 2.42
C ASN A 40 -12.19 -8.75 1.67
N ASP A 41 -11.95 -7.44 1.79
CA ASP A 41 -12.79 -6.40 1.19
C ASP A 41 -12.18 -5.81 -0.09
N LYS A 42 -13.04 -5.28 -0.97
CA LYS A 42 -12.59 -4.62 -2.20
C LYS A 42 -12.26 -3.15 -1.92
N PRO A 43 -11.16 -2.61 -2.48
CA PRO A 43 -10.81 -1.22 -2.25
C PRO A 43 -11.87 -0.24 -2.77
N ASN A 44 -12.54 0.47 -1.86
CA ASN A 44 -13.45 1.57 -2.20
C ASN A 44 -13.03 2.90 -1.53
N PRO A 45 -12.14 3.69 -2.16
CA PRO A 45 -11.67 4.96 -1.60
C PRO A 45 -12.72 6.04 -1.35
N LYS A 46 -13.89 5.97 -2.00
CA LYS A 46 -14.87 7.05 -1.99
C LYS A 46 -15.83 6.96 -0.81
N ASP A 47 -16.23 5.74 -0.45
CA ASP A 47 -17.27 5.49 0.54
C ASP A 47 -16.74 4.80 1.81
N ASP A 48 -15.50 4.27 1.78
CA ASP A 48 -14.86 3.64 2.94
C ASP A 48 -13.69 4.47 3.47
N ALA A 49 -13.85 4.97 4.70
CA ALA A 49 -12.84 5.75 5.41
C ALA A 49 -11.53 5.00 5.64
N TRP A 50 -11.57 3.68 5.84
CA TRP A 50 -10.38 2.84 6.00
C TRP A 50 -9.58 2.79 4.71
N TRP A 51 -10.24 2.54 3.58
CA TRP A 51 -9.60 2.59 2.27
C TRP A 51 -9.11 4.00 1.95
N GLY A 52 -9.86 5.04 2.30
CA GLY A 52 -9.43 6.43 2.19
C GLY A 52 -8.10 6.70 2.92
N LEU A 53 -7.90 6.14 4.11
CA LEU A 53 -6.63 6.22 4.85
C LEU A 53 -5.50 5.44 4.16
N VAL A 54 -5.77 4.23 3.68
CA VAL A 54 -4.79 3.40 2.94
C VAL A 54 -4.31 4.15 1.70
N TRP A 55 -5.23 4.68 0.89
CA TRP A 55 -4.90 5.41 -0.34
C TRP A 55 -4.13 6.73 -0.10
N ARG A 56 -4.26 7.32 1.08
CA ARG A 56 -3.46 8.49 1.48
C ARG A 56 -2.03 8.09 1.89
N LYS A 57 -1.89 6.96 2.60
CA LYS A 57 -0.61 6.53 3.19
C LYS A 57 0.27 5.74 2.24
N VAL A 58 -0.31 4.85 1.43
CA VAL A 58 0.44 3.96 0.54
C VAL A 58 0.74 4.66 -0.78
N ARG A 59 1.99 4.53 -1.23
CA ARG A 59 2.53 5.13 -2.45
C ARG A 59 3.23 4.08 -3.30
N ILE A 60 3.32 4.36 -4.59
CA ILE A 60 4.06 3.52 -5.54
C ILE A 60 5.51 4.04 -5.57
N PRO A 61 6.52 3.20 -5.28
CA PRO A 61 7.91 3.59 -5.46
C PRO A 61 8.20 3.79 -6.94
N GLU A 62 8.83 4.90 -7.31
CA GLU A 62 9.38 5.06 -8.66
C GLU A 62 10.81 4.55 -8.70
N ALA A 63 11.19 3.91 -9.80
CA ALA A 63 12.57 3.55 -10.03
C ALA A 63 13.41 4.83 -10.14
N ASP A 64 14.43 4.96 -9.30
CA ASP A 64 15.51 5.91 -9.51
C ASP A 64 16.75 5.18 -10.10
N ALA A 65 17.84 5.92 -10.29
CA ALA A 65 19.11 5.38 -10.79
C ALA A 65 19.67 4.21 -9.96
N ASN A 66 19.21 4.03 -8.71
CA ASN A 66 19.64 2.98 -7.79
C ASN A 66 18.67 1.79 -7.73
N GLY A 67 17.62 1.77 -8.57
CA GLY A 67 16.86 0.55 -8.84
C GLY A 67 16.10 0.00 -7.63
N TYR A 68 15.18 0.78 -7.05
CA TYR A 68 14.15 0.29 -6.09
C TYR A 68 13.19 -0.78 -6.66
N ARG A 69 13.62 -1.57 -7.66
CA ARG A 69 12.89 -2.67 -8.31
C ARG A 69 12.41 -3.74 -7.34
N HIS A 70 13.05 -3.85 -6.17
CA HIS A 70 12.71 -4.83 -5.14
C HIS A 70 11.52 -4.42 -4.27
N TYR A 71 11.18 -3.12 -4.21
CA TYR A 71 10.10 -2.62 -3.37
C TYR A 71 8.80 -2.46 -4.17
N LYS A 72 7.70 -2.89 -3.56
CA LYS A 72 6.36 -2.89 -4.17
C LYS A 72 5.51 -1.72 -3.71
N THR A 73 5.67 -1.27 -2.47
CA THR A 73 4.92 -0.12 -1.95
C THR A 73 5.79 0.73 -1.03
N VAL A 74 5.37 1.97 -0.79
CA VAL A 74 5.97 2.86 0.20
C VAL A 74 4.88 3.34 1.14
N VAL A 75 5.08 3.21 2.45
CA VAL A 75 4.12 3.66 3.48
C VAL A 75 4.89 4.50 4.50
N ASN A 76 4.50 5.76 4.69
CA ASN A 76 5.17 6.69 5.62
C ASN A 76 6.71 6.74 5.44
N ASN A 77 7.20 6.84 4.20
CA ASN A 77 8.61 6.79 3.81
C ASN A 77 9.33 5.44 4.03
N THR A 78 8.64 4.40 4.47
CA THR A 78 9.18 3.03 4.55
C THR A 78 8.90 2.27 3.27
N TYR A 79 9.95 1.70 2.66
CA TYR A 79 9.86 0.91 1.44
C TYR A 79 9.56 -0.54 1.79
N ILE A 80 8.48 -1.08 1.22
CA ILE A 80 7.95 -2.41 1.54
C ILE A 80 8.16 -3.32 0.33
N PRO A 81 8.83 -4.48 0.50
CA PRO A 81 9.05 -5.45 -0.56
C PRO A 81 7.79 -6.26 -0.91
#